data_AF-A0A346Y4J3-F1
#
_entry.id   AF-A0A346Y4J3-F1
#
_cell.length_a   1.000
_cell.length_b   1.000
_cell.length_c   1.000
_cell.angle_alpha   90.00
_cell.angle_beta   90.00
_cell.angle_gamma   90.00
#
_symmetry.space_group_name_H-M   'P 1'
#
loop_
_entity.id
_entity.type
_entity.pdbx_description
1 polymer ?
#
loop_
_entity_poly.entity_id
_entity_poly.type
_entity_poly.pdbx_seq_one_letter_code
_entity_poly.pdbx_strand_id
1 'polypeptide(L)'
;MTARRAMVAVLALLLVLGGTTTGAAGPAERNQEPDWLARVNELRVGSGLHPLVEDPGRSAALQEAVNYMAGTGQVGHELPDDAGPAAQRAARSSNLTHELAGTTPTAMVDGWMTDPGHLVNVLNPDVALTGFAQATFTEQTSNAGDVVAGLWTIQQDGEDQPPAPRYPYVFPGEGSTVELPPSDGPSYDESWAHCDGYVAPVGFPVLAMLDNPFEPTSTIGATALVNTDTGAGVEHCRAVGDGAILRNTVSILPRHPLPAGRYRATVEVDGAPLTWTFGIGNEPTQPTEPPAAVAMEVVAEDPTSLSVRISTERFLPAAAAHAVLASAERFPDALAGTALTGTGPMLLTPSGSLDDAVAGELQRVVPAGGTVFLLGGEAALSGAVESAVTALGFTPRRLAGPTRVHTAVEVARVVTGSVGSTEAVVARAGSGGADQTAAWADSVAVGAWTADTASPVLLTDSTSLSPEVDAALQELRIAMTVVVGGTAAVSDAVMASLPAPDRVAGSSRTGTAVAIAQQLVAGTGVVLIDGFAEDGWASGLAGAGLAADRGWAVLMAGQDTLPADTAAALPGCASQVAVVGDAAFTEGLRSSLAERLDPGC
;
A
#
# COMPACT_ATOMS: atom_id res chain seq x y z
N MET A 1 -25.98 80.53 3.58
CA MET A 1 -24.87 81.18 4.31
C MET A 1 -23.94 80.04 4.75
N THR A 2 -22.93 79.69 3.94
CA THR A 2 -21.49 80.06 4.07
C THR A 2 -20.87 79.47 5.35
N ALA A 3 -19.75 78.73 5.38
CA ALA A 3 -18.55 78.71 4.52
C ALA A 3 -17.76 77.39 4.75
N ARG A 4 -17.18 76.77 3.69
CA ARG A 4 -15.74 76.72 3.30
C ARG A 4 -14.81 75.99 4.29
N ARG A 5 -14.23 74.83 3.91
CA ARG A 5 -13.00 74.62 3.10
C ARG A 5 -11.71 75.16 3.74
N ALA A 6 -10.78 74.25 4.05
CA ALA A 6 -9.35 74.49 3.87
C ALA A 6 -8.71 73.23 3.28
N MET A 7 -8.04 73.43 2.15
CA MET A 7 -7.29 72.50 1.32
C MET A 7 -5.92 73.16 1.16
N VAL A 8 -4.83 72.44 1.38
CA VAL A 8 -3.45 72.81 0.99
C VAL A 8 -2.84 71.51 0.45
N ALA A 9 -2.85 71.30 -0.86
CA ALA A 9 -1.92 71.78 -1.89
C ALA A 9 -0.66 70.89 -2.04
N VAL A 10 -0.76 70.08 -3.10
CA VAL A 10 0.21 69.32 -3.89
C VAL A 10 1.59 69.98 -4.07
N LEU A 11 2.65 69.17 -3.97
CA LEU A 11 3.73 69.18 -4.96
C LEU A 11 4.28 67.76 -5.15
N ALA A 12 4.17 67.24 -6.37
CA ALA A 12 4.76 65.98 -6.80
C ALA A 12 6.17 66.23 -7.36
N LEU A 13 7.12 65.36 -7.05
CA LEU A 13 8.28 65.10 -7.91
C LEU A 13 8.59 63.61 -7.88
N LEU A 14 8.45 62.98 -9.05
CA LEU A 14 8.81 61.60 -9.36
C LEU A 14 10.32 61.41 -9.30
N LEU A 15 10.79 60.35 -8.63
CA LEU A 15 11.86 59.51 -9.16
C LEU A 15 11.75 58.09 -8.60
N VAL A 16 11.65 57.16 -9.54
CA VAL A 16 11.55 55.70 -9.39
C VAL A 16 12.86 55.14 -8.84
N LEU A 17 12.78 54.16 -7.92
CA LEU A 17 13.49 52.86 -7.94
C LEU A 17 13.30 52.13 -6.60
N GLY A 18 12.71 50.92 -6.66
CA GLY A 18 12.90 49.86 -5.66
C GLY A 18 11.93 49.79 -4.48
N GLY A 19 10.63 49.66 -4.72
CA GLY A 19 9.71 49.12 -3.72
C GLY A 19 9.53 47.62 -3.94
N THR A 20 10.20 46.77 -3.15
CA THR A 20 9.79 45.37 -3.01
C THR A 20 8.65 45.32 -1.99
N THR A 21 7.46 45.11 -2.53
CA THR A 21 6.27 44.70 -1.81
C THR A 21 6.53 43.38 -1.09
N THR A 22 6.13 43.33 0.17
CA THR A 22 5.80 42.11 0.90
C THR A 22 4.95 41.19 0.01
N GLY A 23 5.50 40.04 -0.37
CA GLY A 23 4.83 39.07 -1.22
C GLY A 23 5.42 37.69 -0.97
N ALA A 24 4.53 36.77 -0.58
CA ALA A 24 4.69 35.31 -0.49
C ALA A 24 5.86 34.79 0.34
N ALA A 25 5.52 34.19 1.49
CA ALA A 25 6.32 33.06 1.98
C ALA A 25 6.48 32.08 0.81
N GLY A 26 7.73 31.70 0.53
CA GLY A 26 8.05 30.69 -0.48
C GLY A 26 7.36 29.36 -0.16
N PRO A 27 7.37 28.41 -1.11
CA PRO A 27 6.90 27.06 -0.81
C PRO A 27 7.64 26.57 0.43
N ALA A 28 6.89 26.09 1.42
CA ALA A 28 7.46 25.39 2.56
C ALA A 28 8.50 24.39 2.01
N GLU A 29 9.71 24.42 2.53
CA GLU A 29 10.62 23.28 2.38
C GLU A 29 9.80 22.05 2.74
N ARG A 30 9.54 21.19 1.75
CA ARG A 30 8.90 19.91 1.99
C ARG A 30 9.80 19.19 2.98
N ASN A 31 9.31 18.97 4.20
CA ASN A 31 10.03 18.18 5.19
C ASN A 31 10.39 16.85 4.53
N GLN A 32 11.67 16.64 4.23
CA GLN A 32 12.15 15.34 3.79
C GLN A 32 11.90 14.35 4.93
N GLU A 33 11.38 13.18 4.57
CA GLU A 33 11.24 12.06 5.49
C GLU A 33 12.60 11.76 6.12
N PRO A 34 12.69 11.60 7.47
CA PRO A 34 13.96 11.25 8.10
C PRO A 34 14.51 9.91 7.58
N ASP A 35 15.83 9.80 7.40
CA ASP A 35 16.48 8.60 6.85
C ASP A 35 16.09 7.29 7.58
N TRP A 36 15.88 7.34 8.90
CA TRP A 36 15.43 6.18 9.68
C TRP A 36 14.01 5.74 9.31
N LEU A 37 13.12 6.70 9.05
CA LEU A 37 11.73 6.42 8.73
C LEU A 37 11.64 5.87 7.30
N ALA A 38 12.38 6.47 6.38
CA ALA A 38 12.51 5.96 5.01
C ALA A 38 13.03 4.51 5.01
N ARG A 39 14.03 4.19 5.83
CA ARG A 39 14.57 2.83 5.94
C ARG A 39 13.59 1.83 6.56
N VAL A 40 12.87 2.21 7.62
CA VAL A 40 11.81 1.36 8.19
C VAL A 40 10.72 1.10 7.15
N ASN A 41 10.31 2.15 6.43
CA ASN A 41 9.25 2.08 5.42
C ASN A 41 9.66 1.25 4.20
N GLU A 42 10.92 1.33 3.75
CA GLU A 42 11.47 0.47 2.71
C GLU A 42 11.28 -1.02 3.06
N LEU A 43 11.67 -1.42 4.27
CA LEU A 43 11.61 -2.81 4.73
C LEU A 43 10.16 -3.29 4.96
N ARG A 44 9.28 -2.40 5.47
CA ARG A 44 7.85 -2.68 5.65
C ARG A 44 7.11 -2.81 4.33
N VAL A 45 7.28 -1.85 3.43
CA VAL A 45 6.65 -1.85 2.09
C VAL A 45 7.18 -3.04 1.28
N GLY A 46 8.46 -3.35 1.38
CA GLY A 46 9.04 -4.56 0.78
C GLY A 46 8.38 -5.85 1.26
N SER A 47 7.75 -5.85 2.44
CA SER A 47 6.98 -6.96 3.01
C SER A 47 5.48 -6.87 2.76
N GLY A 48 5.03 -5.91 1.95
CA GLY A 48 3.61 -5.67 1.65
C GLY A 48 2.84 -4.94 2.77
N LEU A 49 3.54 -4.31 3.72
CA LEU A 49 2.93 -3.57 4.81
C LEU A 49 2.82 -2.07 4.50
N HIS A 50 1.83 -1.41 5.12
CA HIS A 50 1.69 0.03 5.04
C HIS A 50 2.91 0.76 5.67
N PRO A 51 3.36 1.87 5.05
CA PRO A 51 4.40 2.71 5.63
C PRO A 51 3.90 3.36 6.92
N LEU A 52 4.82 3.56 7.85
CA LEU A 52 4.59 4.30 9.09
C LEU A 52 4.70 5.81 8.85
N VAL A 53 3.97 6.57 9.64
CA VAL A 53 4.08 8.02 9.72
C VAL A 53 4.68 8.39 11.07
N GLU A 54 5.69 9.27 11.09
CA GLU A 54 6.22 9.80 12.35
C GLU A 54 5.17 10.67 13.05
N ASP A 55 4.90 10.37 14.32
CA ASP A 55 4.21 11.23 15.26
C ASP A 55 5.24 11.97 16.14
N PRO A 56 5.32 13.31 16.05
CA PRO A 56 6.27 14.10 16.84
C PRO A 56 6.08 13.93 18.36
N GLY A 57 4.86 13.60 18.82
CA GLY A 57 4.58 13.33 20.23
C GLY A 57 5.23 12.04 20.71
N ARG A 58 5.20 10.98 19.90
CA ARG A 58 5.91 9.71 20.15
C ARG A 58 7.42 9.90 20.15
N SER A 59 7.96 10.62 19.18
CA SER A 59 9.40 10.96 19.15
C SER A 59 9.81 11.76 20.39
N ALA A 60 9.00 12.73 20.83
CA ALA A 60 9.27 13.49 22.06
C ALA A 60 9.23 12.63 23.33
N ALA A 61 8.23 11.75 23.46
CA ALA A 61 8.13 10.85 24.61
C ALA A 61 9.28 9.82 24.63
N LEU A 62 9.69 9.32 23.46
CA LEU A 62 10.88 8.49 23.31
C LEU A 62 12.14 9.26 23.69
N GLN A 63 12.25 10.53 23.32
CA GLN A 63 13.39 11.37 23.69
C GLN A 63 13.52 11.51 25.21
N GLU A 64 12.41 11.67 25.93
CA GLU A 64 12.40 11.65 27.40
C GLU A 64 12.90 10.31 27.96
N ALA A 65 12.41 9.19 27.39
CA ALA A 65 12.81 7.85 27.81
C ALA A 65 14.30 7.58 27.59
N VAL A 66 14.82 7.79 26.38
CA VAL A 66 16.24 7.52 26.08
C VAL A 66 17.17 8.48 26.82
N ASN A 67 16.76 9.72 27.09
CA ASN A 67 17.52 10.63 27.95
C ASN A 67 17.61 10.12 29.40
N TYR A 68 16.52 9.56 29.93
CA TYR A 68 16.53 8.95 31.25
C TYR A 68 17.45 7.73 31.30
N MET A 69 17.34 6.84 30.31
CA MET A 69 18.21 5.65 30.19
C MET A 69 19.68 6.04 30.11
N ALA A 70 20.01 7.01 29.24
CA ALA A 70 21.34 7.59 29.10
C ALA A 70 21.86 8.22 30.41
N GLY A 71 21.00 8.93 31.14
CA GLY A 71 21.38 9.59 32.40
C GLY A 71 21.59 8.63 33.58
N THR A 72 20.97 7.45 33.56
CA THR A 72 21.00 6.47 34.66
C THR A 72 21.86 5.24 34.36
N GLY A 73 22.19 5.01 33.09
CA GLY A 73 22.80 3.76 32.61
C GLY A 73 21.85 2.56 32.65
N GLN A 74 20.55 2.78 32.83
CA GLN A 74 19.54 1.71 32.87
C GLN A 74 18.76 1.69 31.56
N VAL A 75 19.09 0.74 30.68
CA VAL A 75 18.35 0.51 29.43
C VAL A 75 17.34 -0.62 29.65
N GLY A 76 16.07 -0.36 29.36
CA GLY A 76 15.03 -1.38 29.45
C GLY A 76 13.62 -0.82 29.27
N HIS A 77 12.66 -1.72 29.12
CA HIS A 77 11.26 -1.37 28.86
C HIS A 77 10.49 -0.92 30.13
N GLU A 78 11.05 -1.15 31.31
CA GLU A 78 10.45 -0.84 32.61
C GLU A 78 11.25 0.27 33.30
N LEU A 79 10.84 1.52 33.11
CA LEU A 79 11.47 2.69 33.74
C LEU A 79 10.85 3.02 35.12
N PRO A 80 11.63 3.54 36.08
CA PRO A 80 11.11 3.95 37.38
C PRO A 80 10.10 5.12 37.32
N ASP A 81 9.35 5.33 38.40
CA ASP A 81 8.29 6.36 38.51
C ASP A 81 8.78 7.80 38.28
N ASP A 82 10.05 8.08 38.60
CA ASP A 82 10.65 9.39 38.42
C ASP A 82 11.05 9.72 36.96
N ALA A 83 11.04 8.74 36.06
CA ALA A 83 11.16 8.95 34.62
C ALA A 83 9.92 9.66 34.03
N GLY A 84 8.79 9.58 34.72
CA GLY A 84 7.52 10.15 34.28
C GLY A 84 6.73 9.23 33.35
N PRO A 85 5.40 9.42 33.29
CA PRO A 85 4.51 8.46 32.65
C PRO A 85 4.63 8.43 31.11
N ALA A 86 5.07 9.51 30.46
CA ALA A 86 5.29 9.52 29.01
C ALA A 86 6.50 8.67 28.62
N ALA A 87 7.63 8.88 29.30
CA ALA A 87 8.84 8.07 29.13
C ALA A 87 8.61 6.58 29.41
N GLN A 88 7.88 6.24 30.48
CA GLN A 88 7.52 4.86 30.80
C GLN A 88 6.69 4.20 29.68
N ARG A 89 5.68 4.91 29.14
CA ARG A 89 4.89 4.39 28.02
C ARG A 89 5.74 4.20 26.78
N ALA A 90 6.59 5.18 26.46
CA ALA A 90 7.49 5.10 25.31
C ALA A 90 8.42 3.87 25.42
N ALA A 91 9.04 3.64 26.58
CA ALA A 91 9.92 2.50 26.79
C ALA A 91 9.22 1.14 26.63
N ARG A 92 7.99 1.00 27.16
CA ARG A 92 7.18 -0.23 27.04
C ARG A 92 6.71 -0.53 25.61
N SER A 93 6.65 0.49 24.76
CA SER A 93 5.97 0.43 23.45
C SER A 93 6.93 0.44 22.27
N SER A 94 8.22 0.31 22.54
CA SER A 94 9.27 0.54 21.56
C SER A 94 10.28 -0.58 21.56
N ASN A 95 10.87 -0.85 20.39
CA ASN A 95 12.18 -1.48 20.34
C ASN A 95 13.20 -0.53 20.95
N LEU A 96 14.16 -1.07 21.70
CA LEU A 96 15.24 -0.32 22.33
C LEU A 96 16.57 -0.94 21.93
N THR A 97 17.60 -0.12 21.75
CA THR A 97 18.97 -0.62 21.55
C THR A 97 19.99 0.20 22.33
N HIS A 98 21.14 -0.41 22.58
CA HIS A 98 22.32 0.18 23.18
C HIS A 98 23.52 -0.09 22.25
N GLU A 99 24.05 0.97 21.65
CA GLU A 99 25.05 0.91 20.59
C GLU A 99 26.26 1.80 20.90
N LEU A 100 27.34 1.64 20.14
CA LEU A 100 28.48 2.56 20.19
C LEU A 100 28.12 3.94 19.64
N ALA A 101 28.70 5.01 20.19
CA ALA A 101 28.51 6.34 19.61
C ALA A 101 28.97 6.39 18.15
N GLY A 102 28.16 7.03 17.31
CA GLY A 102 28.39 7.15 15.88
C GLY A 102 27.61 6.14 15.03
N THR A 103 26.96 5.14 15.64
CA THR A 103 25.96 4.32 14.94
C THR A 103 24.85 5.22 14.40
N THR A 104 24.52 5.07 13.12
CA THR A 104 23.48 5.87 12.47
C THR A 104 22.09 5.34 12.82
N PRO A 105 21.04 6.18 12.79
CA PRO A 105 19.66 5.72 12.95
C PRO A 105 19.27 4.59 12.00
N THR A 106 19.73 4.63 10.74
CA THR A 106 19.50 3.56 9.76
C THR A 106 20.19 2.25 10.14
N ALA A 107 21.42 2.30 10.69
CA ALA A 107 22.12 1.12 11.16
C ALA A 107 21.44 0.51 12.41
N MET A 108 20.80 1.32 13.25
CA MET A 108 19.99 0.84 14.38
C MET A 108 18.72 0.12 13.88
N VAL A 109 18.07 0.66 12.86
CA VAL A 109 16.94 0.00 12.18
C VAL A 109 17.38 -1.35 11.61
N ASP A 110 18.48 -1.39 10.88
CA ASP A 110 19.03 -2.64 10.35
C ASP A 110 19.37 -3.63 11.48
N GLY A 111 19.95 -3.16 12.59
CA GLY A 111 20.23 -3.97 13.77
C GLY A 111 18.96 -4.63 14.33
N TRP A 112 17.88 -3.86 14.54
CA TRP A 112 16.58 -4.41 14.95
C TRP A 112 16.04 -5.44 13.96
N MET A 113 16.28 -5.26 12.67
CA MET A 113 15.80 -6.18 11.63
C MET A 113 16.61 -7.49 11.57
N THR A 114 17.77 -7.57 12.22
CA THR A 114 18.54 -8.81 12.34
C THR A 114 18.21 -9.65 13.57
N ASP A 115 17.42 -9.13 14.51
CA ASP A 115 16.93 -9.85 15.68
C ASP A 115 15.46 -10.23 15.50
N PRO A 116 15.07 -11.53 15.65
CA PRO A 116 13.70 -11.96 15.40
C PRO A 116 12.64 -11.22 16.24
N GLY A 117 12.91 -10.90 17.51
CA GLY A 117 11.94 -10.24 18.38
C GLY A 117 11.74 -8.78 18.01
N HIS A 118 12.83 -8.05 17.80
CA HIS A 118 12.77 -6.68 17.34
C HIS A 118 12.14 -6.56 15.95
N LEU A 119 12.53 -7.43 15.02
CA LEU A 119 12.03 -7.43 13.67
C LEU A 119 10.50 -7.64 13.63
N VAL A 120 9.95 -8.53 14.45
CA VAL A 120 8.49 -8.77 14.53
C VAL A 120 7.76 -7.50 14.96
N ASN A 121 8.34 -6.72 15.86
CA ASN A 121 7.79 -5.44 16.28
C ASN A 121 7.92 -4.36 15.20
N VAL A 122 9.05 -4.28 14.48
CA VAL A 122 9.20 -3.31 13.37
C VAL A 122 8.19 -3.58 12.27
N LEU A 123 7.90 -4.85 12.00
CA LEU A 123 6.91 -5.29 11.01
C LEU A 123 5.51 -5.45 11.59
N ASN A 124 5.23 -4.96 12.80
CA ASN A 124 3.91 -5.03 13.40
C ASN A 124 2.89 -4.25 12.53
N PRO A 125 1.86 -4.90 11.99
CA PRO A 125 1.03 -4.28 10.98
C PRO A 125 -0.10 -3.44 11.63
N ASP A 126 -0.31 -3.57 12.94
CA ASP A 126 -1.26 -2.78 13.74
C ASP A 126 -0.73 -1.35 14.03
N VAL A 127 0.52 -1.06 13.70
CA VAL A 127 1.15 0.24 13.94
C VAL A 127 1.09 1.08 12.67
N ALA A 128 0.42 2.24 12.75
CA ALA A 128 0.40 3.26 11.69
C ALA A 128 1.25 4.49 12.00
N LEU A 129 1.29 4.89 13.28
CA LEU A 129 2.09 6.00 13.77
C LEU A 129 3.32 5.47 14.49
N THR A 130 4.48 6.11 14.32
CA THR A 130 5.72 5.71 15.00
C THR A 130 6.45 6.93 15.54
N GLY A 131 7.59 6.73 16.15
CA GLY A 131 8.49 7.78 16.60
C GLY A 131 9.87 7.18 16.85
N PHE A 132 10.90 8.01 16.74
CA PHE A 132 12.28 7.60 16.96
C PHE A 132 12.99 8.63 17.82
N ALA A 133 13.84 8.17 18.73
CA ALA A 133 14.76 9.06 19.44
C ALA A 133 16.04 8.33 19.82
N GLN A 134 17.11 9.11 20.01
CA GLN A 134 18.38 8.60 20.53
C GLN A 134 18.99 9.59 21.52
N ALA A 135 19.80 9.07 22.45
CA ALA A 135 20.58 9.86 23.39
C ALA A 135 21.95 9.23 23.63
N THR A 136 23.00 10.04 23.58
CA THR A 136 24.36 9.62 23.89
C THR A 136 24.62 9.76 25.39
N PHE A 137 25.28 8.77 25.99
CA PHE A 137 25.85 8.90 27.33
C PHE A 137 27.33 8.53 27.33
N THR A 138 28.03 8.95 28.38
CA THR A 138 29.45 8.62 28.56
C THR A 138 29.55 7.66 29.72
N GLU A 139 29.82 6.38 29.46
CA GLU A 139 30.28 5.49 30.52
C GLU A 139 31.61 6.00 31.07
N GLN A 140 31.86 5.82 32.37
CA GLN A 140 33.16 6.16 32.98
C GLN A 140 34.31 5.29 32.46
N THR A 141 34.03 4.29 31.62
CA THR A 141 34.94 3.21 31.20
C THR A 141 35.26 3.17 29.71
N SER A 142 34.53 3.87 28.84
CA SER A 142 34.75 3.88 27.38
C SER A 142 35.20 5.28 26.88
N ASN A 143 36.18 5.32 25.97
CA ASN A 143 36.69 6.58 25.37
C ASN A 143 35.81 7.11 24.23
N ALA A 144 34.85 6.30 23.77
CA ALA A 144 33.77 6.69 22.87
C ALA A 144 32.48 6.53 23.67
N GLY A 145 31.62 7.56 23.72
CA GLY A 145 30.33 7.42 24.40
C GLY A 145 29.50 6.28 23.80
N ASP A 146 28.47 5.85 24.51
CA ASP A 146 27.48 4.90 24.00
C ASP A 146 26.19 5.66 23.66
N VAL A 147 25.34 5.07 22.83
CA VAL A 147 24.05 5.64 22.42
C VAL A 147 22.92 4.67 22.72
N VAL A 148 21.88 5.19 23.36
CA VAL A 148 20.61 4.49 23.54
C VAL A 148 19.63 5.04 22.53
N ALA A 149 18.92 4.16 21.84
CA ALA A 149 17.88 4.56 20.89
C ALA A 149 16.60 3.75 21.08
N GLY A 150 15.49 4.33 20.65
CA GLY A 150 14.19 3.67 20.65
C GLY A 150 13.37 3.99 19.41
N LEU A 151 12.60 3.00 18.98
CA LEU A 151 11.64 3.09 17.87
C LEU A 151 10.28 2.58 18.34
N TRP A 152 9.24 3.40 18.21
CA TRP A 152 7.90 3.06 18.65
C TRP A 152 7.25 2.02 17.72
N THR A 153 6.97 0.84 18.25
CA THR A 153 6.57 -0.35 17.46
C THR A 153 5.35 -1.10 18.02
N ILE A 154 4.68 -0.54 19.04
CA ILE A 154 3.49 -1.15 19.65
C ILE A 154 2.36 -0.12 19.75
N GLN A 155 1.20 -0.43 19.16
CA GLN A 155 -0.01 0.38 19.26
C GLN A 155 -0.56 0.37 20.69
N GLN A 156 -1.14 1.48 21.15
CA GLN A 156 -1.76 1.57 22.47
C GLN A 156 -3.25 1.21 22.44
N ASP A 157 -3.76 0.71 23.56
CA ASP A 157 -5.19 0.45 23.74
C ASP A 157 -6.03 1.73 23.57
N GLY A 158 -7.07 1.65 22.74
CA GLY A 158 -8.01 2.75 22.50
C GLY A 158 -7.58 3.76 21.42
N GLU A 159 -6.47 3.51 20.72
CA GLU A 159 -6.13 4.21 19.48
C GLU A 159 -6.95 3.68 18.30
N ASP A 160 -7.26 4.56 17.33
CA ASP A 160 -7.91 4.14 16.08
C ASP A 160 -7.05 3.07 15.40
N GLN A 161 -7.66 1.92 15.13
CA GLN A 161 -6.99 0.81 14.45
C GLN A 161 -6.72 1.20 12.99
N PRO A 162 -5.51 0.97 12.46
CA PRO A 162 -5.33 1.03 11.01
C PRO A 162 -6.26 0.04 10.30
N PRO A 163 -6.41 0.16 8.96
CA PRO A 163 -7.07 -0.88 8.17
C PRO A 163 -6.53 -2.26 8.55
N ALA A 164 -7.43 -3.24 8.65
CA ALA A 164 -7.07 -4.58 9.11
C ALA A 164 -5.90 -5.12 8.29
N PRO A 165 -4.85 -5.64 8.94
CA PRO A 165 -3.66 -6.10 8.24
C PRO A 165 -3.97 -7.32 7.36
N ARG A 166 -3.25 -7.43 6.24
CA ARG A 166 -3.36 -8.60 5.36
C ARG A 166 -2.39 -9.66 5.81
N TYR A 167 -2.94 -10.78 6.25
CA TYR A 167 -2.20 -12.00 6.50
C TYR A 167 -2.38 -13.00 5.34
N PRO A 168 -1.40 -13.86 5.06
CA PRO A 168 -0.06 -13.83 5.62
C PRO A 168 0.81 -12.74 4.98
N TYR A 169 1.80 -12.24 5.73
CA TYR A 169 2.90 -11.47 5.16
C TYR A 169 4.24 -12.08 5.57
N VAL A 170 5.28 -11.81 4.78
CA VAL A 170 6.58 -12.47 4.89
C VAL A 170 7.72 -11.46 4.84
N PHE A 171 8.84 -11.80 5.45
CA PHE A 171 10.08 -11.04 5.36
C PHE A 171 11.26 -11.97 5.09
N PRO A 172 12.18 -11.61 4.19
CA PRO A 172 12.00 -10.61 3.15
C PRO A 172 10.72 -10.89 2.34
N GLY A 173 10.04 -9.85 1.88
CA GLY A 173 8.80 -10.00 1.12
C GLY A 173 9.00 -10.65 -0.24
N GLU A 174 7.91 -11.12 -0.85
CA GLU A 174 7.94 -11.74 -2.18
C GLU A 174 8.58 -10.82 -3.22
N GLY A 175 9.57 -11.34 -3.94
CA GLY A 175 10.30 -10.61 -4.98
C GLY A 175 11.22 -9.50 -4.44
N SER A 176 11.18 -9.18 -3.14
CA SER A 176 12.00 -8.14 -2.55
C SER A 176 13.48 -8.54 -2.51
N THR A 177 14.36 -7.54 -2.53
CA THR A 177 15.79 -7.73 -2.25
C THR A 177 16.13 -6.96 -0.99
N VAL A 178 16.79 -7.63 -0.05
CA VAL A 178 17.14 -7.03 1.24
C VAL A 178 18.65 -7.02 1.43
N GLU A 179 19.14 -5.86 1.89
CA GLU A 179 20.51 -5.68 2.35
C GLU A 179 20.51 -5.45 3.85
N LEU A 180 20.85 -6.49 4.62
CA LEU A 180 21.01 -6.41 6.08
C LEU A 180 22.37 -6.95 6.50
N PRO A 181 22.94 -6.43 7.60
CA PRO A 181 24.15 -7.00 8.17
C PRO A 181 23.90 -8.43 8.67
N PRO A 182 24.96 -9.23 8.86
CA PRO A 182 24.85 -10.49 9.59
C PRO A 182 24.29 -10.28 10.99
N SER A 183 23.50 -11.25 11.47
CA SER A 183 22.94 -11.20 12.82
C SER A 183 23.95 -11.73 13.84
N ASP A 184 24.01 -11.08 15.01
CA ASP A 184 24.72 -11.60 16.19
C ASP A 184 23.98 -12.78 16.85
N GLY A 185 22.86 -13.22 16.25
CA GLY A 185 21.98 -14.25 16.78
C GLY A 185 20.82 -13.64 17.57
N PRO A 186 19.80 -14.46 17.91
CA PRO A 186 18.66 -13.99 18.68
C PRO A 186 19.09 -13.52 20.06
N SER A 187 18.61 -12.35 20.48
CA SER A 187 18.78 -11.84 21.84
C SER A 187 17.96 -12.68 22.82
N TYR A 188 18.56 -13.76 23.32
CA TYR A 188 18.06 -14.73 24.33
C TYR A 188 16.54 -14.73 24.61
N ASP A 189 15.81 -15.53 23.83
CA ASP A 189 14.47 -16.04 24.14
C ASP A 189 14.54 -17.58 24.22
N GLU A 190 13.80 -18.19 25.16
CA GLU A 190 13.65 -19.64 25.31
C GLU A 190 13.18 -20.31 24.00
N SER A 191 12.44 -19.56 23.17
CA SER A 191 12.00 -19.98 21.83
C SER A 191 13.12 -20.37 20.87
N TRP A 192 14.38 -20.02 21.17
CA TRP A 192 15.57 -20.35 20.37
C TRP A 192 16.52 -21.33 21.06
N ALA A 193 16.20 -21.80 22.27
CA ALA A 193 17.06 -22.66 23.07
C ALA A 193 17.36 -24.02 22.41
N HIS A 194 16.54 -24.44 21.44
CA HIS A 194 16.70 -25.67 20.66
C HIS A 194 17.59 -25.51 19.41
N CYS A 195 18.04 -24.30 19.09
CA CYS A 195 18.96 -24.04 17.98
C CYS A 195 20.43 -24.31 18.38
N ASP A 196 20.68 -25.50 18.95
CA ASP A 196 21.99 -25.91 19.47
C ASP A 196 23.10 -25.79 18.40
N GLY A 197 24.18 -25.09 18.74
CA GLY A 197 25.37 -24.98 17.90
C GLY A 197 25.32 -23.89 16.81
N TYR A 198 24.35 -22.96 16.90
CA TYR A 198 24.37 -21.70 16.16
C TYR A 198 25.32 -20.73 16.90
N VAL A 199 26.33 -20.24 16.19
CA VAL A 199 27.33 -19.30 16.73
C VAL A 199 27.40 -18.12 15.78
N ALA A 200 27.28 -16.92 16.32
CA ALA A 200 27.36 -15.68 15.55
C ALA A 200 28.67 -15.58 14.74
N PRO A 201 28.64 -14.99 13.53
CA PRO A 201 27.45 -14.43 12.88
C PRO A 201 26.56 -15.50 12.25
N VAL A 202 25.25 -15.31 12.35
CA VAL A 202 24.23 -16.14 11.68
C VAL A 202 23.51 -15.32 10.60
N GLY A 203 22.66 -15.97 9.79
CA GLY A 203 21.81 -15.24 8.85
C GLY A 203 20.75 -14.42 9.60
N PHE A 204 20.32 -13.32 9.01
CA PHE A 204 19.16 -12.61 9.53
C PHE A 204 17.89 -13.47 9.39
N PRO A 205 16.88 -13.29 10.26
CA PRO A 205 15.69 -14.11 10.25
C PRO A 205 14.83 -13.86 9.01
N VAL A 206 14.35 -14.96 8.44
CA VAL A 206 13.33 -15.02 7.39
C VAL A 206 12.02 -15.41 8.08
N LEU A 207 10.92 -14.69 7.88
CA LEU A 207 9.68 -14.94 8.61
C LEU A 207 8.45 -15.08 7.72
N ALA A 208 7.45 -15.77 8.27
CA ALA A 208 6.06 -15.66 7.86
C ALA A 208 5.18 -15.35 9.08
N MET A 209 4.36 -14.30 8.98
CA MET A 209 3.29 -14.00 9.95
C MET A 209 1.96 -14.39 9.31
N LEU A 210 1.19 -15.24 9.99
CA LEU A 210 0.19 -16.09 9.34
C LEU A 210 -1.26 -15.71 9.63
N ASP A 211 -1.57 -15.30 10.85
CA ASP A 211 -2.92 -14.91 11.28
C ASP A 211 -2.83 -13.99 12.53
N ASN A 212 -3.97 -13.76 13.18
CA ASN A 212 -4.04 -12.90 14.37
C ASN A 212 -3.08 -13.42 15.47
N PRO A 213 -2.14 -12.59 15.94
CA PRO A 213 -1.09 -13.01 16.86
C PRO A 213 -1.59 -13.45 18.25
N PHE A 214 -2.87 -13.21 18.57
CA PHE A 214 -3.48 -13.56 19.85
C PHE A 214 -4.44 -14.77 19.78
N GLU A 215 -4.81 -15.23 18.58
CA GLU A 215 -5.69 -16.39 18.38
C GLU A 215 -5.19 -17.26 17.20
N PRO A 216 -4.06 -17.98 17.38
CA PRO A 216 -3.50 -18.80 16.31
C PRO A 216 -4.48 -19.94 15.95
N THR A 217 -4.86 -19.99 14.67
CA THR A 217 -5.76 -21.03 14.12
C THR A 217 -5.03 -22.05 13.26
N SER A 218 -3.86 -21.70 12.74
CA SER A 218 -3.09 -22.53 11.82
C SER A 218 -2.12 -23.50 12.49
N THR A 219 -1.95 -24.66 11.86
CA THR A 219 -0.96 -25.69 12.21
C THR A 219 0.30 -25.55 11.36
N ILE A 220 1.48 -25.53 12.00
CA ILE A 220 2.77 -25.30 11.32
C ILE A 220 3.54 -26.61 11.14
N GLY A 221 3.73 -26.99 9.87
CA GLY A 221 4.47 -28.16 9.42
C GLY A 221 5.96 -27.89 9.20
N ALA A 222 6.53 -28.43 8.13
CA ALA A 222 7.95 -28.30 7.80
C ALA A 222 8.33 -26.90 7.29
N THR A 223 9.61 -26.53 7.44
CA THR A 223 10.21 -25.33 6.83
C THR A 223 11.30 -25.72 5.85
N ALA A 224 11.48 -24.92 4.80
CA ALA A 224 12.58 -25.05 3.86
C ALA A 224 13.13 -23.67 3.47
N LEU A 225 14.44 -23.61 3.23
CA LEU A 225 15.11 -22.46 2.66
C LEU A 225 16.09 -22.96 1.60
N VAL A 226 16.00 -22.44 0.38
CA VAL A 226 16.76 -22.91 -0.78
C VAL A 226 17.34 -21.72 -1.51
N ASN A 227 18.63 -21.74 -1.80
CA ASN A 227 19.23 -20.81 -2.76
C ASN A 227 18.80 -21.25 -4.17
N THR A 228 17.99 -20.45 -4.85
CA THR A 228 17.38 -20.82 -6.14
C THR A 228 18.37 -20.76 -7.30
N ASP A 229 19.46 -20.01 -7.16
CA ASP A 229 20.49 -19.89 -8.19
C ASP A 229 21.31 -21.19 -8.30
N THR A 230 21.52 -21.86 -7.17
CA THR A 230 22.33 -23.08 -7.07
C THR A 230 21.50 -24.34 -6.86
N GLY A 231 20.23 -24.20 -6.44
CA GLY A 231 19.39 -25.30 -5.99
C GLY A 231 19.79 -25.89 -4.63
N ALA A 232 20.74 -25.27 -3.92
CA ALA A 232 21.24 -25.77 -2.64
C ALA A 232 20.28 -25.43 -1.49
N GLY A 233 19.97 -26.43 -0.66
CA GLY A 233 19.27 -26.20 0.62
C GLY A 233 20.16 -25.44 1.60
N VAL A 234 19.57 -24.50 2.33
CA VAL A 234 20.23 -23.72 3.37
C VAL A 234 19.89 -24.33 4.73
N GLU A 235 20.91 -24.67 5.51
CA GLU A 235 20.73 -25.12 6.90
C GLU A 235 20.15 -23.98 7.74
N HIS A 236 19.03 -24.24 8.42
CA HIS A 236 18.33 -23.25 9.22
C HIS A 236 17.68 -23.88 10.45
N CYS A 237 17.49 -23.07 11.48
CA CYS A 237 16.66 -23.38 12.63
C CYS A 237 15.28 -22.75 12.41
N ARG A 238 14.24 -23.32 13.02
CA ARG A 238 12.90 -22.73 13.02
C ARG A 238 12.48 -22.41 14.45
N ALA A 239 11.84 -21.28 14.66
CA ALA A 239 11.05 -20.99 15.85
C ALA A 239 9.61 -20.68 15.42
N VAL A 240 8.65 -21.14 16.21
CA VAL A 240 7.24 -20.75 16.08
C VAL A 240 6.89 -20.04 17.38
N GLY A 241 6.51 -18.77 17.28
CA GLY A 241 6.24 -17.95 18.45
C GLY A 241 4.95 -18.32 19.16
N ASP A 242 5.02 -18.80 20.41
CA ASP A 242 3.86 -18.98 21.29
C ASP A 242 3.78 -17.90 22.38
N GLY A 243 3.69 -16.63 21.99
CA GLY A 243 3.56 -15.56 22.99
C GLY A 243 3.56 -14.13 22.46
N ALA A 244 3.54 -13.18 23.38
CA ALA A 244 3.43 -11.73 23.13
C ALA A 244 4.60 -11.12 22.32
N ILE A 245 5.75 -11.80 22.28
CA ILE A 245 6.98 -11.31 21.64
C ILE A 245 7.03 -11.73 20.17
N LEU A 246 6.83 -13.02 19.87
CA LEU A 246 6.90 -13.55 18.51
C LEU A 246 5.53 -13.62 17.80
N ARG A 247 4.41 -13.27 18.45
CA ARG A 247 3.13 -12.92 17.77
C ARG A 247 2.67 -13.93 16.70
N ASN A 248 2.72 -15.23 17.00
CA ASN A 248 2.42 -16.31 16.05
C ASN A 248 3.19 -16.27 14.72
N THR A 249 4.44 -15.80 14.73
CA THR A 249 5.32 -15.90 13.57
C THR A 249 6.01 -17.24 13.48
N VAL A 250 6.25 -17.66 12.24
CA VAL A 250 7.22 -18.70 11.92
C VAL A 250 8.51 -18.01 11.48
N SER A 251 9.56 -18.14 12.28
CA SER A 251 10.88 -17.58 12.01
C SER A 251 11.85 -18.68 11.59
N ILE A 252 12.45 -18.51 10.43
CA ILE A 252 13.51 -19.33 9.84
C ILE A 252 14.83 -18.57 10.03
N LEU A 253 15.72 -19.10 10.86
CA LEU A 253 17.03 -18.51 11.13
C LEU A 253 18.12 -19.31 10.41
N PRO A 254 18.76 -18.78 9.36
CA PRO A 254 19.86 -19.47 8.68
C PRO A 254 21.08 -19.61 9.58
N ARG A 255 21.74 -20.78 9.54
CA ARG A 255 22.92 -21.05 10.38
C ARG A 255 24.10 -20.13 10.13
N HIS A 256 24.22 -19.66 8.89
CA HIS A 256 25.29 -18.79 8.45
C HIS A 256 24.69 -17.62 7.67
N PRO A 257 25.39 -16.47 7.60
CA PRO A 257 24.97 -15.35 6.78
C PRO A 257 24.71 -15.81 5.35
N LEU A 258 23.57 -15.40 4.80
CA LEU A 258 23.18 -15.76 3.44
C LEU A 258 24.11 -15.03 2.45
N PRO A 259 24.79 -15.74 1.54
CA PRO A 259 25.49 -15.10 0.43
C PRO A 259 24.51 -14.33 -0.47
N ALA A 260 25.04 -13.37 -1.23
CA ALA A 260 24.24 -12.70 -2.24
C ALA A 260 23.65 -13.70 -3.26
N GLY A 261 22.40 -13.49 -3.65
CA GLY A 261 21.67 -14.39 -4.56
C GLY A 261 20.18 -14.46 -4.26
N ARG A 262 19.47 -15.30 -5.01
CA ARG A 262 18.03 -15.52 -4.86
C ARG A 262 17.73 -16.74 -4.00
N TYR A 263 16.70 -16.60 -3.18
CA TYR A 263 16.28 -17.61 -2.23
C TYR A 263 14.78 -17.85 -2.33
N ARG A 264 14.38 -19.06 -1.98
CA ARG A 264 12.99 -19.47 -1.78
C ARG A 264 12.85 -19.98 -0.37
N ALA A 265 11.92 -19.41 0.38
CA ALA A 265 11.49 -19.93 1.66
C ALA A 265 10.15 -20.65 1.51
N THR A 266 9.94 -21.67 2.34
CA THR A 266 8.68 -22.41 2.42
C THR A 266 8.36 -22.70 3.86
N VAL A 267 7.10 -22.46 4.24
CA VAL A 267 6.50 -22.85 5.51
C VAL A 267 5.25 -23.65 5.20
N GLU A 268 5.13 -24.87 5.74
CA GLU A 268 3.89 -25.63 5.64
C GLU A 268 2.89 -25.12 6.68
N VAL A 269 1.71 -24.68 6.22
CA VAL A 269 0.63 -24.10 7.01
C VAL A 269 -0.64 -24.90 6.69
N ASP A 270 -1.23 -25.54 7.69
CA ASP A 270 -2.44 -26.37 7.55
C ASP A 270 -2.33 -27.46 6.46
N GLY A 271 -1.12 -28.01 6.32
CA GLY A 271 -0.80 -29.04 5.31
C GLY A 271 -0.61 -28.51 3.89
N ALA A 272 -0.64 -27.19 3.68
CA ALA A 272 -0.36 -26.53 2.41
C ALA A 272 0.93 -25.70 2.48
N PRO A 273 1.77 -25.66 1.42
CA PRO A 273 2.99 -24.88 1.44
C PRO A 273 2.73 -23.39 1.18
N LEU A 274 3.02 -22.52 2.15
CA LEU A 274 3.26 -21.09 1.93
C LEU A 274 4.70 -20.93 1.41
N THR A 275 4.85 -20.54 0.14
CA THR A 275 6.16 -20.42 -0.52
C THR A 275 6.34 -19.01 -1.04
N TRP A 276 7.52 -18.42 -0.81
CA TRP A 276 7.86 -17.11 -1.34
C TRP A 276 9.33 -17.02 -1.76
N THR A 277 9.66 -16.07 -2.63
CA THR A 277 11.02 -15.80 -3.11
C THR A 277 11.53 -14.42 -2.73
N PHE A 278 12.84 -14.28 -2.54
CA PHE A 278 13.50 -13.00 -2.22
C PHE A 278 14.98 -13.01 -2.62
N GLY A 279 15.59 -11.84 -2.70
CA GLY A 279 17.01 -11.61 -2.97
C GLY A 279 17.79 -11.18 -1.72
N ILE A 280 19.08 -11.52 -1.69
CA ILE A 280 20.06 -11.05 -0.72
C ILE A 280 21.16 -10.27 -1.45
N GLY A 281 21.44 -9.05 -0.97
CA GLY A 281 22.48 -8.17 -1.50
C GLY A 281 22.22 -7.65 -2.92
N ASN A 282 23.09 -6.75 -3.37
CA ASN A 282 23.12 -6.31 -4.77
C ASN A 282 23.43 -7.49 -5.72
N GLU A 283 22.58 -7.73 -6.71
CA GLU A 283 22.73 -8.81 -7.71
C GLU A 283 24.17 -8.89 -8.28
N PRO A 284 24.67 -10.09 -8.66
CA PRO A 284 25.86 -10.20 -9.51
C PRO A 284 25.57 -9.44 -10.80
N THR A 285 26.25 -8.30 -10.98
CA THR A 285 26.22 -7.38 -12.12
C THR A 285 25.51 -7.93 -13.37
N GLN A 286 24.22 -7.63 -13.49
CA GLN A 286 23.64 -7.40 -14.82
C GLN A 286 24.42 -6.25 -15.47
N PRO A 287 24.64 -6.26 -16.80
CA PRO A 287 25.22 -5.12 -17.48
C PRO A 287 24.39 -3.89 -17.11
N THR A 288 25.04 -2.81 -16.66
CA THR A 288 24.42 -1.58 -16.16
C THR A 288 23.23 -1.15 -17.01
N GLU A 289 22.04 -1.59 -16.61
CA GLU A 289 20.81 -0.93 -16.98
C GLU A 289 20.77 0.35 -16.14
N PRO A 290 20.40 1.50 -16.72
CA PRO A 290 20.24 2.73 -15.94
C PRO A 290 19.33 2.45 -14.72
N PRO A 291 19.48 3.19 -13.61
CA PRO A 291 18.62 3.02 -12.44
C PRO A 291 17.15 2.98 -12.88
N ALA A 292 16.39 2.03 -12.32
CA ALA A 292 14.99 1.85 -12.68
C ALA A 292 14.27 3.20 -12.60
N ALA A 293 13.63 3.61 -13.68
CA ALA A 293 13.02 4.94 -13.78
C ALA A 293 11.86 5.13 -12.78
N VAL A 294 11.37 4.04 -12.18
CA VAL A 294 10.22 3.95 -11.28
C VAL A 294 10.38 2.74 -10.35
N ALA A 295 9.60 2.68 -9.27
CA ALA A 295 9.59 1.61 -8.27
C ALA A 295 9.17 0.25 -8.83
N MET A 296 8.27 0.25 -9.81
CA MET A 296 7.66 -0.97 -10.36
C MET A 296 7.10 -0.71 -11.76
N GLU A 297 7.33 -1.64 -12.68
CA GLU A 297 6.66 -1.70 -13.99
C GLU A 297 5.87 -3.01 -14.12
N VAL A 298 4.55 -2.92 -14.18
CA VAL A 298 3.68 -4.07 -14.45
C VAL A 298 3.23 -4.01 -15.90
N VAL A 299 4.05 -4.61 -16.78
CA VAL A 299 3.85 -4.70 -18.23
C VAL A 299 3.21 -6.01 -18.70
N ALA A 300 2.14 -5.97 -19.50
CA ALA A 300 1.62 -7.15 -20.19
C ALA A 300 1.02 -6.80 -21.56
N GLU A 301 0.87 -7.80 -22.44
CA GLU A 301 0.41 -7.58 -23.82
C GLU A 301 -1.10 -7.37 -23.95
N ASP A 302 -1.88 -7.81 -22.95
CA ASP A 302 -3.34 -7.78 -22.98
C ASP A 302 -3.96 -7.69 -21.57
N PRO A 303 -5.23 -7.26 -21.45
CA PRO A 303 -5.92 -7.14 -20.15
C PRO A 303 -5.94 -8.41 -19.28
N THR A 304 -6.02 -9.60 -19.88
CA THR A 304 -6.07 -10.88 -19.17
C THR A 304 -4.73 -11.14 -18.50
N SER A 305 -3.66 -11.13 -19.29
CA SER A 305 -2.29 -11.29 -18.82
C SER A 305 -1.88 -10.21 -17.82
N LEU A 306 -2.34 -8.97 -18.04
CA LEU A 306 -2.09 -7.85 -17.13
C LEU A 306 -2.71 -8.09 -15.75
N SER A 307 -3.97 -8.52 -15.72
CA SER A 307 -4.69 -8.78 -14.47
C SER A 307 -4.04 -9.91 -13.65
N VAL A 308 -3.52 -10.95 -14.30
CA VAL A 308 -2.77 -12.02 -13.66
C VAL A 308 -1.45 -11.49 -13.10
N ARG A 309 -0.69 -10.70 -13.86
CA ARG A 309 0.56 -10.11 -13.37
C ARG A 309 0.33 -9.18 -12.18
N ILE A 310 -0.69 -8.33 -12.23
CA ILE A 310 -1.06 -7.49 -11.08
C ILE A 310 -1.39 -8.36 -9.87
N SER A 311 -2.12 -9.47 -10.05
CA SER A 311 -2.42 -10.40 -8.95
C SER A 311 -1.16 -11.03 -8.35
N THR A 312 -0.18 -11.42 -9.17
CA THR A 312 1.10 -11.98 -8.68
C THR A 312 1.96 -10.97 -7.93
N GLU A 313 1.90 -9.68 -8.30
CA GLU A 313 2.60 -8.60 -7.56
C GLU A 313 1.95 -8.28 -6.21
N ARG A 314 0.67 -8.64 -6.03
CA ARG A 314 -0.11 -8.27 -4.85
C ARG A 314 -0.26 -9.37 -3.82
N PHE A 315 -0.32 -10.62 -4.27
CA PHE A 315 -0.74 -11.72 -3.42
C PHE A 315 0.21 -12.91 -3.50
N LEU A 316 0.63 -13.37 -2.33
CA LEU A 316 1.19 -14.70 -2.14
C LEU A 316 0.15 -15.79 -2.48
N PRO A 317 0.59 -17.05 -2.69
CA PRO A 317 -0.33 -18.15 -2.88
C PRO A 317 -1.32 -18.29 -1.71
N ALA A 318 -2.60 -18.52 -2.03
CA ALA A 318 -3.72 -18.66 -1.09
C ALA A 318 -3.93 -17.46 -0.13
N ALA A 319 -3.40 -16.27 -0.44
CA ALA A 319 -3.50 -15.09 0.42
C ALA A 319 -4.71 -14.19 0.13
N ALA A 320 -5.44 -14.40 -0.98
CA ALA A 320 -6.61 -13.59 -1.29
C ALA A 320 -7.87 -14.11 -0.59
N ALA A 321 -8.65 -13.22 0.03
CA ALA A 321 -9.92 -13.56 0.68
C ALA A 321 -10.98 -14.06 -0.33
N HIS A 322 -10.93 -13.51 -1.54
CA HIS A 322 -11.74 -13.86 -2.70
C HIS A 322 -11.05 -13.40 -3.98
N ALA A 323 -11.57 -13.79 -5.13
CA ALA A 323 -11.23 -13.16 -6.41
C ALA A 323 -12.44 -12.47 -7.03
N VAL A 324 -12.19 -11.42 -7.81
CA VAL A 324 -13.20 -10.72 -8.60
C VAL A 324 -12.94 -11.02 -10.07
N LEU A 325 -13.83 -11.77 -10.70
CA LEU A 325 -13.74 -12.12 -12.11
C LEU A 325 -14.64 -11.21 -12.93
N ALA A 326 -14.05 -10.57 -13.94
CA ALA A 326 -14.77 -9.71 -14.88
C ALA A 326 -14.36 -10.00 -16.33
N SER A 327 -15.12 -9.45 -17.27
CA SER A 327 -14.84 -9.62 -18.70
C SER A 327 -13.65 -8.75 -19.12
N ALA A 328 -12.71 -9.34 -19.86
CA ALA A 328 -11.61 -8.64 -20.52
C ALA A 328 -12.09 -7.78 -21.71
N GLU A 329 -13.31 -7.99 -22.20
CA GLU A 329 -13.84 -7.33 -23.40
C GLU A 329 -14.68 -6.07 -23.07
N ARG A 330 -15.06 -5.89 -21.79
CA ARG A 330 -15.95 -4.80 -21.36
C ARG A 330 -15.77 -4.44 -19.88
N PHE A 331 -15.59 -3.15 -19.61
CA PHE A 331 -15.33 -2.60 -18.28
C PHE A 331 -16.50 -2.35 -17.32
N PRO A 332 -17.77 -2.19 -17.74
CA PRO A 332 -18.72 -1.45 -16.91
C PRO A 332 -19.20 -2.18 -15.67
N ASP A 333 -19.23 -3.51 -15.72
CA ASP A 333 -19.50 -4.32 -14.54
C ASP A 333 -18.25 -4.38 -13.63
N ALA A 334 -17.04 -4.34 -14.22
CA ALA A 334 -15.77 -4.32 -13.51
C ALA A 334 -15.55 -3.01 -12.72
N LEU A 335 -16.01 -1.87 -13.22
CA LEU A 335 -15.84 -0.57 -12.56
C LEU A 335 -16.39 -0.58 -11.12
N ALA A 336 -17.60 -1.11 -10.94
CA ALA A 336 -18.19 -1.25 -9.61
C ALA A 336 -17.42 -2.23 -8.71
N GLY A 337 -16.79 -3.23 -9.33
CA GLY A 337 -15.99 -4.26 -8.67
C GLY A 337 -14.70 -3.80 -8.01
N THR A 338 -14.22 -2.58 -8.30
CA THR A 338 -12.98 -2.04 -7.70
C THR A 338 -13.02 -2.04 -6.18
N ALA A 339 -14.18 -1.78 -5.58
CA ALA A 339 -14.41 -1.81 -4.14
C ALA A 339 -14.25 -3.21 -3.50
N LEU A 340 -14.20 -4.27 -4.32
CA LEU A 340 -13.89 -5.64 -3.88
C LEU A 340 -12.42 -6.01 -4.09
N THR A 341 -11.56 -5.08 -4.54
CA THR A 341 -10.17 -5.41 -4.89
C THR A 341 -9.13 -5.09 -3.83
N GLY A 342 -9.47 -4.41 -2.73
CA GLY A 342 -8.70 -4.60 -1.50
C GLY A 342 -8.92 -6.04 -1.05
N THR A 343 -7.99 -6.81 -0.49
CA THR A 343 -8.15 -8.24 -0.10
C THR A 343 -8.34 -9.29 -1.21
N GLY A 344 -8.63 -8.91 -2.46
CA GLY A 344 -8.73 -9.85 -3.58
C GLY A 344 -8.27 -9.28 -4.92
N PRO A 345 -7.75 -10.09 -5.86
CA PRO A 345 -7.41 -9.60 -7.18
C PRO A 345 -8.65 -9.42 -8.05
N MET A 346 -8.60 -8.45 -8.96
CA MET A 346 -9.47 -8.44 -10.13
C MET A 346 -8.75 -9.17 -11.26
N LEU A 347 -9.36 -10.26 -11.74
CA LEU A 347 -8.90 -11.03 -12.87
C LEU A 347 -9.85 -10.83 -14.05
N LEU A 348 -9.28 -10.68 -15.24
CA LEU A 348 -10.02 -10.42 -16.47
C LEU A 348 -9.92 -11.65 -17.38
N THR A 349 -11.05 -12.08 -17.93
CA THR A 349 -11.12 -13.25 -18.82
C THR A 349 -12.03 -12.97 -20.02
N PRO A 350 -11.85 -13.64 -21.17
CA PRO A 350 -12.81 -13.57 -22.28
C PRO A 350 -14.24 -13.94 -21.84
N SER A 351 -15.25 -13.34 -22.48
CA SER A 351 -16.65 -13.49 -22.04
C SER A 351 -17.18 -14.94 -22.18
N GLY A 352 -16.63 -15.68 -23.14
CA GLY A 352 -17.09 -17.02 -23.52
C GLY A 352 -16.41 -18.19 -22.81
N SER A 353 -15.24 -17.97 -22.18
CA SER A 353 -14.43 -19.04 -21.59
C SER A 353 -13.50 -18.50 -20.52
N LEU A 354 -13.26 -19.30 -19.47
CA LEU A 354 -12.23 -19.00 -18.49
C LEU A 354 -10.86 -19.22 -19.14
N ASP A 355 -10.04 -18.17 -19.21
CA ASP A 355 -8.68 -18.25 -19.72
C ASP A 355 -7.79 -19.14 -18.83
N ASP A 356 -6.88 -19.90 -19.43
CA ASP A 356 -6.04 -20.86 -18.70
C ASP A 356 -5.08 -20.16 -17.72
N ALA A 357 -4.58 -18.96 -18.05
CA ALA A 357 -3.73 -18.18 -17.15
C ALA A 357 -4.53 -17.68 -15.94
N VAL A 358 -5.78 -17.27 -16.17
CA VAL A 358 -6.70 -16.86 -15.10
C VAL A 358 -7.10 -18.04 -14.23
N ALA A 359 -7.34 -19.21 -14.83
CA ALA A 359 -7.63 -20.44 -14.09
C ALA A 359 -6.46 -20.83 -13.18
N GLY A 360 -5.23 -20.79 -13.70
CA GLY A 360 -4.02 -21.03 -12.92
C GLY A 360 -3.84 -20.01 -11.81
N GLU A 361 -4.13 -18.74 -12.08
CA GLU A 361 -4.01 -17.68 -11.08
C GLU A 361 -5.07 -17.80 -9.98
N LEU A 362 -6.32 -18.13 -10.30
CA LEU A 362 -7.35 -18.44 -9.30
C LEU A 362 -6.89 -19.55 -8.36
N GLN A 363 -6.34 -20.64 -8.91
CA GLN A 363 -5.80 -21.77 -8.13
C GLN A 363 -4.60 -21.38 -7.27
N ARG A 364 -3.77 -20.45 -7.73
CA ARG A 364 -2.63 -19.96 -6.97
C ARG A 364 -3.09 -19.07 -5.82
N VAL A 365 -3.96 -18.11 -6.10
CA VAL A 365 -4.17 -16.94 -5.22
C VAL A 365 -5.32 -17.11 -4.23
N VAL A 366 -6.37 -17.87 -4.61
CA VAL A 366 -7.56 -18.06 -3.77
C VAL A 366 -7.47 -19.40 -3.03
N PRO A 367 -7.73 -19.46 -1.72
CA PRO A 367 -7.87 -20.71 -0.98
C PRO A 367 -8.88 -21.67 -1.63
N ALA A 368 -8.63 -22.98 -1.52
CA ALA A 368 -9.54 -24.00 -2.04
C ALA A 368 -10.96 -23.82 -1.46
N GLY A 369 -11.99 -23.87 -2.33
CA GLY A 369 -13.38 -23.59 -1.93
C GLY A 369 -13.73 -22.10 -1.80
N GLY A 370 -12.76 -21.21 -1.94
CA GLY A 370 -12.92 -19.76 -1.81
C GLY A 370 -13.91 -19.15 -2.79
N THR A 371 -14.38 -17.94 -2.45
CA THR A 371 -15.39 -17.23 -3.25
C THR A 371 -14.75 -16.57 -4.46
N VAL A 372 -15.39 -16.71 -5.62
CA VAL A 372 -15.06 -15.94 -6.83
C VAL A 372 -16.29 -15.14 -7.23
N PHE A 373 -16.22 -13.81 -7.12
CA PHE A 373 -17.30 -12.92 -7.54
C PHE A 373 -17.30 -12.76 -9.05
N LEU A 374 -18.38 -13.14 -9.73
CA LEU A 374 -18.52 -12.99 -11.18
C LEU A 374 -19.32 -11.72 -11.46
N LEU A 375 -18.67 -10.72 -12.07
CA LEU A 375 -19.30 -9.42 -12.33
C LEU A 375 -20.04 -9.41 -13.67
N GLY A 376 -21.34 -9.15 -13.60
CA GLY A 376 -22.22 -9.07 -14.76
C GLY A 376 -22.95 -10.38 -15.09
N GLY A 377 -23.99 -10.25 -15.92
CA GLY A 377 -24.79 -11.39 -16.38
C GLY A 377 -24.06 -12.30 -17.37
N GLU A 378 -24.76 -13.30 -17.91
CA GLU A 378 -24.16 -14.27 -18.83
C GLU A 378 -23.62 -13.68 -20.14
N ALA A 379 -24.08 -12.48 -20.52
CA ALA A 379 -23.54 -11.75 -21.65
C ALA A 379 -22.16 -11.09 -21.37
N ALA A 380 -21.80 -10.93 -20.09
CA ALA A 380 -20.47 -10.48 -19.68
C ALA A 380 -19.55 -11.66 -19.38
N LEU A 381 -20.06 -12.65 -18.65
CA LEU A 381 -19.36 -13.88 -18.32
C LEU A 381 -20.32 -15.05 -18.46
N SER A 382 -20.18 -15.83 -19.53
CA SER A 382 -21.09 -16.92 -19.87
C SER A 382 -21.22 -17.97 -18.76
N GLY A 383 -22.27 -18.79 -18.80
CA GLY A 383 -22.41 -19.93 -17.90
C GLY A 383 -21.26 -20.94 -17.99
N ALA A 384 -20.51 -20.95 -19.11
CA ALA A 384 -19.31 -21.78 -19.26
C ALA A 384 -18.17 -21.31 -18.35
N VAL A 385 -17.99 -19.99 -18.19
CA VAL A 385 -17.02 -19.41 -17.26
C VAL A 385 -17.36 -19.81 -15.83
N GLU A 386 -18.63 -19.67 -15.42
CA GLU A 386 -19.10 -20.04 -14.08
C GLU A 386 -18.93 -21.54 -13.79
N SER A 387 -19.23 -22.37 -14.78
CA SER A 387 -19.03 -23.82 -14.70
C SER A 387 -17.55 -24.18 -14.57
N ALA A 388 -16.66 -23.48 -15.28
CA ALA A 388 -15.22 -23.68 -15.19
C ALA A 388 -14.68 -23.29 -13.81
N VAL A 389 -15.09 -22.13 -13.27
CA VAL A 389 -14.76 -21.71 -11.90
C VAL A 389 -15.20 -22.76 -10.86
N THR A 390 -16.42 -23.30 -11.00
CA THR A 390 -16.92 -24.38 -10.14
C THR A 390 -16.07 -25.65 -10.27
N ALA A 391 -15.69 -26.02 -11.50
CA ALA A 391 -14.89 -27.22 -11.77
C ALA A 391 -13.47 -27.13 -11.19
N LEU A 392 -12.92 -25.92 -11.02
CA LEU A 392 -11.67 -25.69 -10.31
C LEU A 392 -11.79 -25.84 -8.79
N GLY A 393 -13.00 -26.02 -8.25
CA GLY A 393 -13.26 -26.22 -6.82
C GLY A 393 -13.57 -24.93 -6.06
N PHE A 394 -13.91 -23.84 -6.74
CA PHE A 394 -14.31 -22.57 -6.12
C PHE A 394 -15.82 -22.41 -6.01
N THR A 395 -16.24 -21.41 -5.21
CA THR A 395 -17.64 -21.02 -5.06
C THR A 395 -17.91 -19.77 -5.89
N PRO A 396 -18.43 -19.88 -7.13
CA PRO A 396 -18.79 -18.70 -7.90
C PRO A 396 -20.01 -18.01 -7.28
N ARG A 397 -19.93 -16.68 -7.15
CA ARG A 397 -21.04 -15.82 -6.73
C ARG A 397 -21.23 -14.72 -7.77
N ARG A 398 -22.24 -14.89 -8.62
CA ARG A 398 -22.56 -13.91 -9.66
C ARG A 398 -23.25 -12.68 -9.06
N LEU A 399 -22.70 -11.50 -9.36
CA LEU A 399 -23.25 -10.18 -9.02
C LEU A 399 -23.66 -9.51 -10.33
N ALA A 400 -24.96 -9.46 -10.59
CA ALA A 400 -25.47 -9.06 -11.89
C ALA A 400 -26.89 -8.52 -11.81
N GLY A 401 -27.19 -7.57 -12.70
CA GLY A 401 -28.57 -7.22 -13.02
C GLY A 401 -28.76 -6.95 -14.52
N PRO A 402 -29.95 -6.51 -14.93
CA PRO A 402 -30.27 -6.28 -16.34
C PRO A 402 -29.44 -5.16 -16.99
N THR A 403 -28.87 -4.26 -16.19
CA THR A 403 -28.00 -3.18 -16.66
C THR A 403 -26.78 -3.02 -15.74
N ARG A 404 -25.75 -2.31 -16.21
CA ARG A 404 -24.57 -1.96 -15.40
C ARG A 404 -24.92 -1.23 -14.10
N VAL A 405 -26.01 -0.46 -14.09
CA VAL A 405 -26.54 0.22 -12.90
C VAL A 405 -26.97 -0.82 -11.86
N HIS A 406 -27.72 -1.83 -12.29
CA HIS A 406 -28.16 -2.91 -11.39
C HIS A 406 -26.99 -3.77 -10.93
N THR A 407 -26.04 -4.10 -11.82
CA THR A 407 -24.81 -4.81 -11.41
C THR A 407 -24.07 -4.03 -10.32
N ALA A 408 -23.93 -2.71 -10.46
CA ALA A 408 -23.29 -1.87 -9.45
C ALA A 408 -24.02 -1.90 -8.10
N VAL A 409 -25.36 -1.93 -8.11
CA VAL A 409 -26.17 -2.11 -6.88
C VAL A 409 -25.93 -3.47 -6.23
N GLU A 410 -25.85 -4.56 -7.01
CA GLU A 410 -25.54 -5.89 -6.43
C GLU A 410 -24.12 -5.94 -5.83
N VAL A 411 -23.15 -5.29 -6.47
CA VAL A 411 -21.80 -5.15 -5.90
C VAL A 411 -21.85 -4.32 -4.61
N ALA A 412 -22.58 -3.20 -4.61
CA ALA A 412 -22.71 -2.35 -3.44
C ALA A 412 -23.29 -3.09 -2.23
N ARG A 413 -24.28 -3.98 -2.43
CA ARG A 413 -24.81 -4.84 -1.35
C ARG A 413 -23.75 -5.74 -0.73
N VAL A 414 -22.85 -6.31 -1.54
CA VAL A 414 -21.75 -7.13 -1.02
C VAL A 414 -20.79 -6.28 -0.22
N VAL A 415 -20.35 -5.16 -0.80
CA VAL A 415 -19.36 -4.26 -0.20
C VAL A 415 -19.86 -3.68 1.12
N THR A 416 -21.04 -3.07 1.14
CA THR A 416 -21.61 -2.48 2.36
C THR A 416 -21.93 -3.54 3.42
N GLY A 417 -22.32 -4.75 3.01
CA GLY A 417 -22.57 -5.87 3.93
C GLY A 417 -21.33 -6.36 4.68
N SER A 418 -20.13 -6.14 4.12
CA SER A 418 -18.87 -6.60 4.71
C SER A 418 -18.30 -5.62 5.76
N VAL A 419 -18.40 -4.31 5.53
CA VAL A 419 -17.75 -3.28 6.37
C VAL A 419 -18.71 -2.26 6.99
N GLY A 420 -19.98 -2.25 6.59
CA GLY A 420 -20.97 -1.30 7.09
C GLY A 420 -20.77 0.15 6.62
N SER A 421 -20.07 0.38 5.50
CA SER A 421 -19.78 1.73 4.99
C SER A 421 -21.07 2.53 4.75
N THR A 422 -21.10 3.75 5.29
CA THR A 422 -22.18 4.72 5.07
C THR A 422 -21.86 5.73 3.98
N GLU A 423 -20.78 5.50 3.23
CA GLU A 423 -20.32 6.36 2.14
C GLU A 423 -20.36 5.58 0.82
N ALA A 424 -20.72 6.25 -0.29
CA ALA A 424 -20.70 5.64 -1.61
C ALA A 424 -20.17 6.60 -2.68
N VAL A 425 -19.47 6.07 -3.66
CA VAL A 425 -19.15 6.79 -4.89
C VAL A 425 -20.34 6.75 -5.83
N VAL A 426 -20.65 7.88 -6.46
CA VAL A 426 -21.61 7.95 -7.57
C VAL A 426 -20.88 8.43 -8.82
N ALA A 427 -20.86 7.58 -9.84
CA ALA A 427 -20.24 7.85 -11.13
C ALA A 427 -21.24 7.68 -12.28
N ARG A 428 -20.88 8.19 -13.45
CA ARG A 428 -21.72 8.06 -14.64
C ARG A 428 -21.73 6.62 -15.15
N ALA A 429 -22.90 6.14 -15.55
CA ALA A 429 -23.07 4.80 -16.07
C ALA A 429 -22.57 4.68 -17.51
N GLY A 430 -22.85 5.64 -18.39
CA GLY A 430 -22.54 5.54 -19.82
C GLY A 430 -21.78 6.74 -20.37
N SER A 431 -21.22 6.61 -21.59
CA SER A 431 -20.41 7.66 -22.25
C SER A 431 -21.22 8.89 -22.65
N GLY A 432 -22.53 8.72 -22.88
CA GLY A 432 -23.44 9.79 -23.31
C GLY A 432 -23.08 10.40 -24.67
N GLY A 433 -22.19 9.77 -25.45
CA GLY A 433 -21.62 10.32 -26.67
C GLY A 433 -20.77 9.30 -27.44
N ALA A 434 -20.01 9.79 -28.43
CA ALA A 434 -19.21 8.94 -29.32
C ALA A 434 -17.91 8.42 -28.68
N ASP A 435 -17.35 9.15 -27.70
CA ASP A 435 -16.18 8.71 -26.95
C ASP A 435 -16.60 7.72 -25.87
N GLN A 436 -16.40 6.42 -26.15
CA GLN A 436 -16.75 5.34 -25.22
C GLN A 436 -15.91 5.36 -23.94
N THR A 437 -14.71 5.95 -23.98
CA THR A 437 -13.83 6.03 -22.80
C THR A 437 -14.35 7.00 -21.74
N ALA A 438 -15.19 7.96 -22.14
CA ALA A 438 -15.82 8.91 -21.23
C ALA A 438 -16.65 8.23 -20.12
N ALA A 439 -17.08 6.98 -20.32
CA ALA A 439 -17.85 6.21 -19.36
C ALA A 439 -17.04 5.67 -18.16
N TRP A 440 -15.71 5.72 -18.22
CA TRP A 440 -14.83 5.29 -17.12
C TRP A 440 -13.73 6.30 -16.79
N ALA A 441 -13.42 7.23 -17.70
CA ALA A 441 -12.27 8.13 -17.58
C ALA A 441 -12.27 9.00 -16.33
N ASP A 442 -13.43 9.44 -15.84
CA ASP A 442 -13.49 10.22 -14.59
C ASP A 442 -13.41 9.32 -13.35
N SER A 443 -13.85 8.06 -13.44
CA SER A 443 -14.07 7.20 -12.28
C SER A 443 -13.01 6.13 -12.06
N VAL A 444 -12.22 5.76 -13.06
CA VAL A 444 -11.23 4.67 -12.92
C VAL A 444 -10.24 4.93 -11.79
N ALA A 445 -9.82 6.18 -11.61
CA ALA A 445 -8.85 6.56 -10.58
C ALA A 445 -9.41 6.44 -9.15
N VAL A 446 -10.73 6.52 -8.97
CA VAL A 446 -11.36 6.37 -7.63
C VAL A 446 -11.25 4.94 -7.11
N GLY A 447 -10.97 3.99 -8.00
CA GLY A 447 -10.85 2.57 -7.66
C GLY A 447 -9.81 2.28 -6.58
N ALA A 448 -8.71 3.06 -6.52
CA ALA A 448 -7.72 2.92 -5.46
C ALA A 448 -8.31 3.21 -4.08
N TRP A 449 -9.04 4.31 -3.98
CA TRP A 449 -9.69 4.72 -2.74
C TRP A 449 -10.85 3.79 -2.35
N THR A 450 -11.65 3.32 -3.31
CA THR A 450 -12.75 2.39 -3.00
C THR A 450 -12.26 0.99 -2.66
N ALA A 451 -11.14 0.55 -3.22
CA ALA A 451 -10.47 -0.69 -2.83
C ALA A 451 -9.90 -0.62 -1.41
N ASP A 452 -9.37 0.54 -1.00
CA ASP A 452 -8.82 0.78 0.34
C ASP A 452 -9.92 0.91 1.41
N THR A 453 -10.94 1.72 1.14
CA THR A 453 -12.00 2.03 2.11
C THR A 453 -13.18 1.06 2.09
N ALA A 454 -13.22 0.13 1.12
CA ALA A 454 -14.39 -0.69 0.82
C ALA A 454 -15.67 0.15 0.68
N SER A 455 -15.57 1.28 -0.03
CA SER A 455 -16.70 2.14 -0.35
C SER A 455 -17.34 1.72 -1.69
N PRO A 456 -18.65 1.42 -1.73
CA PRO A 456 -19.31 0.97 -2.96
C PRO A 456 -19.31 2.04 -4.06
N VAL A 457 -19.18 1.61 -5.30
CA VAL A 457 -19.34 2.46 -6.49
C VAL A 457 -20.70 2.19 -7.13
N LEU A 458 -21.56 3.20 -7.12
CA LEU A 458 -22.87 3.21 -7.78
C LEU A 458 -22.79 3.95 -9.11
N LEU A 459 -23.54 3.48 -10.11
CA LEU A 459 -23.56 4.04 -11.46
C LEU A 459 -24.93 4.63 -11.77
N THR A 460 -24.98 5.85 -12.30
CA THR A 460 -26.25 6.54 -12.64
C THR A 460 -26.19 7.20 -14.02
N ASP A 461 -27.34 7.51 -14.60
CA ASP A 461 -27.39 8.36 -15.80
C ASP A 461 -26.90 9.78 -15.50
N SER A 462 -26.31 10.45 -16.50
CA SER A 462 -25.67 11.76 -16.33
C SER A 462 -26.63 12.88 -15.93
N THR A 463 -27.90 12.81 -16.36
CA THR A 463 -28.89 13.89 -16.18
C THR A 463 -30.06 13.51 -15.27
N SER A 464 -30.14 12.26 -14.82
CA SER A 464 -31.21 11.77 -13.94
C SER A 464 -30.66 10.70 -13.01
N LEU A 465 -30.98 10.79 -11.72
CA LEU A 465 -30.65 9.75 -10.76
C LEU A 465 -31.45 8.49 -11.10
N SER A 466 -30.76 7.38 -11.35
CA SER A 466 -31.41 6.10 -11.64
C SER A 466 -32.26 5.67 -10.43
N PRO A 467 -33.53 5.25 -10.62
CA PRO A 467 -34.39 4.83 -9.51
C PRO A 467 -33.79 3.70 -8.67
N GLU A 468 -33.02 2.82 -9.29
CA GLU A 468 -32.32 1.72 -8.62
C GLU A 468 -31.22 2.22 -7.69
N VAL A 469 -30.54 3.29 -8.06
CA VAL A 469 -29.52 3.93 -7.22
C VAL A 469 -30.17 4.63 -6.05
N ASP A 470 -31.26 5.38 -6.27
CA ASP A 470 -32.03 6.01 -5.18
C ASP A 470 -32.52 4.98 -4.16
N ALA A 471 -33.08 3.86 -4.64
CA ALA A 471 -33.49 2.75 -3.78
C ALA A 471 -32.29 2.15 -3.02
N ALA A 472 -31.16 1.93 -3.69
CA ALA A 472 -29.96 1.37 -3.07
C ALA A 472 -29.37 2.28 -1.99
N LEU A 473 -29.34 3.60 -2.19
CA LEU A 473 -28.87 4.56 -1.19
C LEU A 473 -29.68 4.46 0.11
N GLN A 474 -30.99 4.26 0.01
CA GLN A 474 -31.89 4.08 1.16
C GLN A 474 -31.74 2.69 1.78
N GLU A 475 -31.68 1.63 0.98
CA GLU A 475 -31.50 0.24 1.41
C GLU A 475 -30.20 0.07 2.21
N LEU A 476 -29.10 0.60 1.69
CA LEU A 476 -27.75 0.48 2.23
C LEU A 476 -27.44 1.52 3.31
N ARG A 477 -28.39 2.44 3.59
CA ARG A 477 -28.25 3.55 4.55
C ARG A 477 -27.02 4.43 4.28
N ILE A 478 -26.79 4.74 3.01
CA ILE A 478 -25.73 5.65 2.61
C ILE A 478 -26.08 7.06 3.09
N ALA A 479 -25.20 7.64 3.89
CA ALA A 479 -25.36 8.96 4.51
C ALA A 479 -24.56 10.05 3.78
N MET A 480 -23.48 9.68 3.10
CA MET A 480 -22.61 10.58 2.35
C MET A 480 -22.30 10.02 0.98
N THR A 481 -22.11 10.90 -0.01
CA THR A 481 -21.78 10.47 -1.36
C THR A 481 -20.63 11.27 -1.94
N VAL A 482 -19.74 10.58 -2.65
CA VAL A 482 -18.69 11.21 -3.45
C VAL A 482 -19.09 11.12 -4.92
N VAL A 483 -19.39 12.28 -5.53
CA VAL A 483 -19.72 12.37 -6.95
C VAL A 483 -18.45 12.57 -7.75
N VAL A 484 -18.10 11.60 -8.58
CA VAL A 484 -16.88 11.64 -9.38
C VAL A 484 -17.16 12.13 -10.81
N GLY A 485 -16.40 13.12 -11.23
CA GLY A 485 -16.50 13.74 -12.56
C GLY A 485 -17.30 15.05 -12.56
N GLY A 486 -17.09 15.82 -13.62
CA GLY A 486 -17.72 17.14 -13.79
C GLY A 486 -19.24 17.08 -14.02
N THR A 487 -19.87 18.24 -14.17
CA THR A 487 -21.33 18.34 -14.37
C THR A 487 -21.83 17.71 -15.67
N ALA A 488 -20.95 17.53 -16.66
CA ALA A 488 -21.24 16.77 -17.87
C ALA A 488 -21.29 15.24 -17.63
N ALA A 489 -20.52 14.75 -16.65
CA ALA A 489 -20.54 13.35 -16.24
C ALA A 489 -21.75 13.05 -15.34
N VAL A 490 -21.91 13.85 -14.28
CA VAL A 490 -23.02 13.77 -13.33
C VAL A 490 -23.53 15.19 -13.06
N SER A 491 -24.70 15.54 -13.57
CA SER A 491 -25.27 16.88 -13.49
C SER A 491 -25.57 17.33 -12.07
N ASP A 492 -25.67 18.64 -11.85
CA ASP A 492 -26.02 19.21 -10.55
C ASP A 492 -27.42 18.79 -10.08
N ALA A 493 -28.32 18.46 -11.02
CA ALA A 493 -29.64 17.93 -10.68
C ALA A 493 -29.56 16.53 -10.04
N VAL A 494 -28.68 15.68 -10.56
CA VAL A 494 -28.39 14.36 -9.96
C VAL A 494 -27.73 14.56 -8.61
N MET A 495 -26.69 15.40 -8.53
CA MET A 495 -25.98 15.69 -7.28
C MET A 495 -26.93 16.19 -6.18
N ALA A 496 -27.85 17.11 -6.49
CA ALA A 496 -28.82 17.64 -5.52
C ALA A 496 -29.81 16.59 -4.98
N SER A 497 -29.89 15.41 -5.62
CA SER A 497 -30.76 14.30 -5.19
C SER A 497 -30.03 13.29 -4.29
N LEU A 498 -28.73 13.45 -4.06
CA LEU A 498 -27.90 12.52 -3.29
C LEU A 498 -27.75 12.96 -1.82
N PRO A 499 -27.50 12.03 -0.89
CA PRO A 499 -27.26 12.35 0.51
C PRO A 499 -25.85 12.93 0.71
N ALA A 500 -25.77 14.10 1.35
CA ALA A 500 -24.54 14.86 1.64
C ALA A 500 -23.45 14.70 0.55
N PRO A 501 -23.70 15.20 -0.67
CA PRO A 501 -22.84 14.93 -1.80
C PRO A 501 -21.64 15.89 -1.85
N ASP A 502 -20.45 15.34 -2.00
CA ASP A 502 -19.22 16.06 -2.31
C ASP A 502 -18.73 15.70 -3.71
N ARG A 503 -18.40 16.70 -4.54
CA ARG A 503 -17.94 16.47 -5.91
C ARG A 503 -16.43 16.51 -6.02
N VAL A 504 -15.85 15.45 -6.60
CA VAL A 504 -14.44 15.36 -6.95
C VAL A 504 -14.30 15.33 -8.47
N ALA A 505 -13.77 16.41 -9.05
CA ALA A 505 -13.67 16.58 -10.50
C ALA A 505 -12.55 17.54 -10.89
N GLY A 506 -11.97 17.31 -12.07
CA GLY A 506 -11.10 18.26 -12.75
C GLY A 506 -11.70 18.78 -14.06
N SER A 507 -10.96 19.63 -14.77
CA SER A 507 -11.33 20.12 -16.10
C SER A 507 -11.10 19.07 -17.22
N SER A 508 -10.44 17.96 -16.89
CA SER A 508 -10.03 16.88 -17.78
C SER A 508 -10.05 15.55 -17.00
N ARG A 509 -10.00 14.40 -17.69
CA ARG A 509 -9.90 13.09 -17.02
C ARG A 509 -8.68 12.97 -16.13
N THR A 510 -7.54 13.54 -16.57
CA THR A 510 -6.30 13.59 -15.79
C THR A 510 -6.44 14.52 -14.59
N GLY A 511 -7.12 15.67 -14.77
CA GLY A 511 -7.45 16.56 -13.68
C GLY A 511 -8.40 15.94 -12.65
N THR A 512 -9.37 15.13 -13.07
CA THR A 512 -10.24 14.36 -12.17
C THR A 512 -9.43 13.33 -11.38
N ALA A 513 -8.50 12.61 -12.01
CA ALA A 513 -7.59 11.69 -11.32
C ALA A 513 -6.72 12.40 -10.28
N VAL A 514 -6.17 13.57 -10.62
CA VAL A 514 -5.40 14.39 -9.67
C VAL A 514 -6.27 14.91 -8.52
N ALA A 515 -7.51 15.32 -8.78
CA ALA A 515 -8.44 15.73 -7.73
C ALA A 515 -8.77 14.57 -6.77
N ILE A 516 -8.96 13.36 -7.29
CA ILE A 516 -9.13 12.15 -6.49
C ILE A 516 -7.88 11.90 -5.63
N ALA A 517 -6.70 11.93 -6.23
CA ALA A 517 -5.43 11.73 -5.51
C ALA A 517 -5.26 12.72 -4.36
N GLN A 518 -5.57 14.00 -4.57
CA GLN A 518 -5.36 15.05 -3.57
C GLN A 518 -6.42 15.08 -2.46
N GLN A 519 -7.65 14.65 -2.74
CA GLN A 519 -8.77 14.81 -1.82
C GLN A 519 -9.13 13.52 -1.08
N LEU A 520 -8.87 12.36 -1.68
CA LEU A 520 -9.33 11.07 -1.16
C LEU A 520 -8.18 10.16 -0.73
N VAL A 521 -6.98 10.32 -1.30
CA VAL A 521 -5.85 9.42 -1.04
C VAL A 521 -4.82 10.12 -0.15
N ALA A 522 -4.44 9.48 0.96
CA ALA A 522 -3.51 10.06 1.93
C ALA A 522 -2.03 9.91 1.53
N GLY A 523 -1.68 8.83 0.82
CA GLY A 523 -0.30 8.55 0.43
C GLY A 523 0.18 9.40 -0.76
N THR A 524 1.50 9.49 -0.89
CA THR A 524 2.16 10.34 -1.89
C THR A 524 2.59 9.61 -3.15
N GLY A 525 2.53 8.27 -3.15
CA GLY A 525 2.88 7.47 -4.31
C GLY A 525 1.75 7.34 -5.32
N VAL A 526 2.11 6.96 -6.54
CA VAL A 526 1.19 6.93 -7.68
C VAL A 526 1.39 5.68 -8.54
N VAL A 527 0.28 5.13 -9.03
CA VAL A 527 0.22 4.15 -10.10
C VAL A 527 -0.22 4.88 -11.38
N LEU A 528 0.64 4.86 -12.40
CA LEU A 528 0.36 5.44 -13.71
C LEU A 528 -0.25 4.38 -14.62
N ILE A 529 -1.37 4.73 -15.25
CA ILE A 529 -2.06 3.93 -16.27
C ILE A 529 -2.23 4.74 -17.57
N ASP A 530 -2.43 4.04 -18.70
CA ASP A 530 -2.86 4.71 -19.92
C ASP A 530 -4.34 5.12 -19.80
N GLY A 531 -4.57 6.42 -19.63
CA GLY A 531 -5.92 6.99 -19.53
C GLY A 531 -6.58 7.31 -20.87
N PHE A 532 -5.91 7.04 -21.99
CA PHE A 532 -6.35 7.43 -23.34
C PHE A 532 -6.53 6.24 -24.28
N ALA A 533 -5.94 5.09 -23.98
CA ALA A 533 -6.20 3.83 -24.66
C ALA A 533 -7.68 3.39 -24.51
N GLU A 534 -8.22 2.71 -25.52
CA GLU A 534 -9.62 2.21 -25.51
C GLU A 534 -9.85 1.22 -24.36
N ASP A 535 -8.84 0.39 -24.09
CA ASP A 535 -8.77 -0.63 -23.06
C ASP A 535 -8.01 -0.19 -21.79
N GLY A 536 -7.63 1.08 -21.70
CA GLY A 536 -6.90 1.64 -20.55
C GLY A 536 -7.62 1.49 -19.19
N TRP A 537 -8.94 1.26 -19.24
CA TRP A 537 -9.71 0.86 -18.07
C TRP A 537 -9.20 -0.44 -17.42
N ALA A 538 -8.66 -1.39 -18.17
CA ALA A 538 -8.22 -2.67 -17.64
C ALA A 538 -7.09 -2.50 -16.63
N SER A 539 -6.07 -1.70 -17.00
CA SER A 539 -4.95 -1.34 -16.14
C SER A 539 -5.41 -0.65 -14.86
N GLY A 540 -6.32 0.32 -14.98
CA GLY A 540 -6.80 1.07 -13.82
C GLY A 540 -7.70 0.27 -12.88
N LEU A 541 -8.61 -0.56 -13.43
CA LEU A 541 -9.53 -1.35 -12.61
C LEU A 541 -8.82 -2.54 -11.95
N ALA A 542 -7.93 -3.24 -12.66
CA ALA A 542 -7.14 -4.31 -12.06
C ALA A 542 -6.06 -3.76 -11.11
N GLY A 543 -5.45 -2.62 -11.45
CA GLY A 543 -4.43 -1.95 -10.67
C GLY A 543 -4.96 -1.16 -9.46
N ALA A 544 -6.28 -1.00 -9.32
CA ALA A 544 -6.88 -0.25 -8.22
C ALA A 544 -6.46 -0.81 -6.85
N GLY A 545 -6.54 -2.14 -6.69
CA GLY A 545 -6.10 -2.79 -5.49
C GLY A 545 -4.58 -2.71 -5.27
N LEU A 546 -3.77 -2.70 -6.34
CA LEU A 546 -2.31 -2.53 -6.23
C LEU A 546 -1.94 -1.18 -5.63
N ALA A 547 -2.67 -0.14 -6.03
CA ALA A 547 -2.55 1.20 -5.49
C ALA A 547 -3.03 1.25 -4.03
N ALA A 548 -4.18 0.63 -3.72
CA ALA A 548 -4.71 0.54 -2.35
C ALA A 548 -3.74 -0.14 -1.38
N ASP A 549 -3.10 -1.25 -1.78
CA ASP A 549 -2.13 -1.98 -0.96
C ASP A 549 -0.96 -1.09 -0.48
N ARG A 550 -0.67 -0.02 -1.22
CA ARG A 550 0.42 0.93 -0.93
C ARG A 550 -0.08 2.27 -0.38
N GLY A 551 -1.40 2.46 -0.28
CA GLY A 551 -2.00 3.77 -0.01
C GLY A 551 -1.73 4.80 -1.11
N TRP A 552 -1.48 4.35 -2.34
CA TRP A 552 -1.11 5.17 -3.49
C TRP A 552 -2.33 5.56 -4.32
N ALA A 553 -2.22 6.66 -5.07
CA ALA A 553 -3.27 7.10 -5.99
C ALA A 553 -3.10 6.50 -7.38
N VAL A 554 -4.17 6.43 -8.17
CA VAL A 554 -4.09 6.13 -9.60
C VAL A 554 -4.13 7.43 -10.38
N LEU A 555 -3.12 7.66 -11.22
CA LEU A 555 -3.08 8.80 -12.15
C LEU A 555 -3.00 8.29 -13.60
N MET A 556 -3.40 9.17 -14.53
CA MET A 556 -3.45 8.85 -15.95
C MET A 556 -2.34 9.56 -16.71
N ALA A 557 -1.70 8.82 -17.61
CA ALA A 557 -0.85 9.36 -18.66
C ALA A 557 -1.30 8.80 -20.01
N GLY A 558 -0.67 9.23 -21.11
CA GLY A 558 -0.81 8.58 -22.41
C GLY A 558 0.54 8.03 -22.86
N GLN A 559 0.53 7.11 -23.83
CA GLN A 559 1.71 6.40 -24.32
C GLN A 559 3.00 7.25 -24.40
N ASP A 560 2.96 8.36 -25.12
CA ASP A 560 4.12 9.26 -25.28
C ASP A 560 3.91 10.64 -24.64
N THR A 561 2.91 10.75 -23.76
CA THR A 561 2.52 12.05 -23.21
C THR A 561 2.22 11.95 -21.72
N LEU A 562 2.94 12.76 -20.94
CA LEU A 562 2.62 13.01 -19.54
C LEU A 562 1.83 14.32 -19.45
N PRO A 563 0.50 14.28 -19.25
CA PRO A 563 -0.33 15.48 -19.16
C PRO A 563 0.15 16.41 -18.06
N ALA A 564 0.01 17.72 -18.24
CA ALA A 564 0.55 18.72 -17.30
C ALA A 564 0.01 18.54 -15.87
N ASP A 565 -1.27 18.20 -15.72
CA ASP A 565 -1.90 17.92 -14.43
C ASP A 565 -1.22 16.73 -13.75
N THR A 566 -1.06 15.61 -14.47
CA THR A 566 -0.38 14.40 -13.99
C THR A 566 1.08 14.69 -13.64
N ALA A 567 1.79 15.40 -14.52
CA ALA A 567 3.20 15.75 -14.32
C ALA A 567 3.43 16.62 -13.08
N ALA A 568 2.48 17.49 -12.75
CA ALA A 568 2.53 18.33 -11.55
C ALA A 568 2.18 17.55 -10.27
N ALA A 569 1.44 16.45 -10.39
CA ALA A 569 1.02 15.59 -9.29
C ALA A 569 1.96 14.40 -9.04
N LEU A 570 2.98 14.19 -9.89
CA LEU A 570 3.97 13.14 -9.65
C LEU A 570 4.77 13.42 -8.37
N PRO A 571 5.10 12.37 -7.59
CA PRO A 571 6.09 12.49 -6.53
C PRO A 571 7.48 12.81 -7.11
N GLY A 572 8.39 13.25 -6.25
CA GLY A 572 9.78 13.51 -6.64
C GLY A 572 10.62 12.24 -6.74
N CYS A 573 10.25 11.18 -6.02
CA CYS A 573 11.05 9.96 -5.88
C CYS A 573 10.57 8.86 -6.83
N ALA A 574 11.52 8.19 -7.48
CA ALA A 574 11.22 7.09 -8.38
C ALA A 574 10.57 5.91 -7.61
N SER A 575 10.99 5.68 -6.36
CA SER A 575 10.41 4.65 -5.47
C SER A 575 8.92 4.85 -5.14
N GLN A 576 8.35 6.01 -5.46
CA GLN A 576 6.94 6.34 -5.22
C GLN A 576 6.09 6.27 -6.49
N VAL A 577 6.64 5.79 -7.61
CA VAL A 577 5.93 5.68 -8.89
C VAL A 577 5.90 4.23 -9.33
N ALA A 578 4.74 3.74 -9.75
CA ALA A 578 4.59 2.51 -10.52
C ALA A 578 3.93 2.80 -11.86
N VAL A 579 4.24 1.99 -12.87
CA VAL A 579 3.62 2.07 -14.21
C VAL A 579 2.94 0.74 -14.51
N VAL A 580 1.67 0.77 -14.91
CA VAL A 580 0.86 -0.41 -15.20
C VAL A 580 0.20 -0.26 -16.56
N GLY A 581 0.48 -1.18 -17.47
CA GLY A 581 -0.07 -1.13 -18.83
C GLY A 581 0.66 -2.03 -19.81
N ASP A 582 0.59 -1.69 -21.08
CA ASP A 582 1.32 -2.41 -22.12
C ASP A 582 2.77 -1.92 -22.26
N ALA A 583 3.55 -2.65 -23.06
CA ALA A 583 4.96 -2.33 -23.28
C ALA A 583 5.15 -0.98 -23.98
N ALA A 584 4.25 -0.61 -24.88
CA ALA A 584 4.37 0.60 -25.67
C ALA A 584 4.12 1.85 -24.82
N PHE A 585 3.11 1.79 -23.94
CA PHE A 585 2.82 2.81 -22.93
C PHE A 585 3.97 2.96 -21.95
N THR A 586 4.46 1.84 -21.43
CA THR A 586 5.53 1.85 -20.43
C THR A 586 6.82 2.41 -21.03
N GLU A 587 7.21 1.97 -22.22
CA GLU A 587 8.40 2.45 -22.93
C GLU A 587 8.31 3.93 -23.29
N GLY A 588 7.15 4.39 -23.78
CA GLY A 588 6.95 5.80 -24.18
C GLY A 588 7.04 6.78 -23.01
N LEU A 589 6.69 6.36 -21.79
CA LEU A 589 6.78 7.20 -20.59
C LEU A 589 8.18 7.29 -19.98
N ARG A 590 9.05 6.29 -20.17
CA ARG A 590 10.35 6.19 -19.47
C ARG A 590 11.17 7.47 -19.55
N SER A 591 11.27 8.07 -20.74
CA SER A 591 12.05 9.31 -20.91
C SER A 591 11.43 10.49 -20.16
N SER A 592 10.09 10.60 -20.19
CA SER A 592 9.36 11.68 -19.50
C SER A 592 9.45 11.57 -17.98
N LEU A 593 9.52 10.34 -17.45
CA LEU A 593 9.66 10.07 -16.03
C LEU A 593 11.10 10.25 -15.54
N ALA A 594 12.08 9.77 -16.30
CA ALA A 594 13.51 9.91 -15.96
C ALA A 594 13.96 11.38 -15.85
N GLU A 595 13.32 12.30 -16.59
CA GLU A 595 13.59 13.74 -16.48
C GLU A 595 13.02 14.39 -15.21
N ARG A 596 12.10 13.71 -14.51
CA ARG A 596 11.28 14.28 -13.42
C ARG A 596 11.49 13.62 -12.08
N LEU A 597 11.86 12.35 -12.08
CA LEU A 597 12.02 11.54 -10.88
C LEU A 597 13.48 11.46 -10.49
N ASP A 598 13.75 11.63 -9.20
CA ASP A 598 15.04 11.34 -8.60
C ASP A 598 15.12 9.82 -8.34
N PRO A 599 16.05 9.09 -8.99
CA PRO A 599 16.25 7.67 -8.75
C PRO A 599 17.02 7.38 -7.45
N GLY A 600 17.58 8.40 -6.80
CA GLY A 600 18.31 8.30 -5.53
C GLY A 600 17.40 8.33 -4.30
N CYS A 601 16.09 8.45 -4.51
CA CYS A 601 15.05 8.21 -3.53
C CYS A 601 13.95 7.34 -4.14
#